data_AF-A0A6A4V9U3-F1
#
_entry.id   AF-A0A6A4V9U3-F1
#
_cell.length_a   1.000
_cell.length_b   1.000
_cell.length_c   1.000
_cell.angle_alpha   90.00
_cell.angle_beta   90.00
_cell.angle_gamma   90.00
#
_symmetry.space_group_name_H-M   'P 1'
#
loop_
_entity.id
_entity.type
_entity.pdbx_description
1 polymer ?
#
loop_
_entity_poly.entity_id
_entity_poly.type
_entity_poly.pdbx_seq_one_letter_code
_entity_poly.pdbx_strand_id
1 'polypeptide(L)'
;MVYFNYPMDRQTCRVKIQSYIYSVETLLLEWHTKGITHEDIVMSSFYLEEIRMLPPVTIHILIDSYAELNFEMRFKRKLRFSILAVYVPSLLVVMVSWLSLWLLVAVMDELLVAVMDELLVAVMDELVVAVMDELLVAVMDELLVAVMD
;
A
#
# COMPACT_ATOMS: atom_id res chain seq x y z
N MET A 1 2.31 3.94 24.01
CA MET A 1 2.12 3.06 22.84
C MET A 1 2.91 3.64 21.68
N VAL A 2 3.73 2.85 20.99
CA VAL A 2 4.64 3.31 19.92
C VAL A 2 4.19 2.70 18.59
N TYR A 3 3.95 3.51 17.56
CA TYR A 3 3.26 3.08 16.33
C TYR A 3 4.16 2.98 15.09
N PHE A 4 5.47 2.78 15.25
CA PHE A 4 6.44 2.82 14.16
C PHE A 4 6.14 1.83 13.00
N ASN A 5 5.54 0.67 13.30
CA ASN A 5 5.23 -0.35 12.30
C ASN A 5 3.73 -0.64 12.19
N TYR A 6 2.87 0.36 12.41
CA TYR A 6 1.42 0.16 12.30
C TYR A 6 1.03 -0.25 10.86
N PRO A 7 0.14 -1.25 10.65
CA PRO A 7 -0.60 -2.06 11.64
C PRO A 7 0.08 -3.38 12.03
N MET A 8 1.31 -3.64 11.57
CA MET A 8 2.14 -4.80 11.93
C MET A 8 2.96 -4.55 13.21
N ASP A 9 2.38 -3.81 14.15
CA ASP A 9 3.01 -3.38 15.38
C ASP A 9 2.85 -4.41 16.51
N ARG A 10 3.80 -4.35 17.45
CA ARG A 10 3.69 -4.99 18.76
C ARG A 10 3.69 -3.90 19.82
N GLN A 11 2.73 -3.99 20.74
CA GLN A 11 2.58 -3.03 21.83
C GLN A 11 2.92 -3.70 23.15
N THR A 12 3.79 -3.06 23.92
CA THR A 12 4.08 -3.49 25.30
C THR A 12 3.38 -2.52 26.25
N CYS A 13 2.47 -3.04 27.07
CA CYS A 13 1.76 -2.26 28.08
C CYS A 13 2.27 -2.68 29.46
N ARG A 14 2.79 -1.71 30.22
CA ARG A 14 3.23 -1.94 31.60
C ARG A 14 2.11 -1.54 32.55
N VAL A 15 1.74 -2.45 33.44
CA VAL A 15 0.80 -2.19 34.53
C VAL A 15 1.59 -2.10 35.82
N LYS A 16 1.29 -1.06 36.59
CA LYS A 16 1.90 -0.77 37.88
C LYS A 16 0.84 -0.90 38.97
N ILE A 17 1.16 -1.66 40.00
CA ILE A 17 0.33 -1.82 41.20
C ILE A 17 1.16 -1.27 42.36
N GLN A 18 0.63 -0.28 43.04
CA GLN A 18 1.35 0.41 44.12
C GLN A 18 0.38 0.67 45.28
N SER A 19 0.89 0.64 46.51
CA SER A 19 0.16 1.17 47.66
C SER A 19 -0.01 2.69 47.55
N TYR A 20 -1.20 3.19 47.84
CA TYR A 20 -1.48 4.64 47.80
C TYR A 20 -1.06 5.37 49.07
N ILE A 21 -1.30 4.76 50.24
CA ILE A 21 -1.12 5.41 51.56
C ILE A 21 -0.02 4.74 52.39
N TYR A 22 0.08 3.42 52.32
CA TYR A 22 0.97 2.65 53.19
C TYR A 22 2.39 2.56 52.62
N SER A 23 3.38 2.78 53.48
CA SER A 23 4.79 2.63 53.18
C SER A 23 5.22 1.17 53.22
N VAL A 24 6.44 0.90 52.76
CA VAL A 24 7.07 -0.43 52.84
C VAL A 24 7.23 -0.96 54.27
N GLU A 25 7.21 -0.08 55.27
CA GLU A 25 7.25 -0.49 56.69
C GLU A 25 5.92 -1.11 57.15
N THR A 26 4.81 -0.70 56.54
CA THR A 26 3.46 -1.18 56.88
C THR A 26 2.93 -2.22 55.90
N LEU A 27 3.29 -2.13 54.62
CA LEU A 27 2.77 -2.99 53.56
C LEU A 27 3.85 -3.31 52.52
N LEU A 28 4.21 -4.59 52.42
CA LEU A 28 5.05 -5.12 51.35
C LEU A 28 4.19 -5.85 50.32
N LEU A 29 4.53 -5.67 49.05
CA LEU A 29 3.87 -6.31 47.92
C LEU A 29 4.83 -7.32 47.29
N GLU A 30 4.41 -8.58 47.21
CA GLU A 30 5.15 -9.66 46.57
C GLU A 30 4.27 -10.43 45.60
N TRP A 31 4.89 -11.01 44.58
CA TRP A 31 4.19 -11.90 43.67
C TRP A 31 3.90 -13.23 44.35
N HIS A 32 2.66 -13.70 44.21
CA HIS A 32 2.33 -15.07 44.55
C HIS A 32 3.13 -16.06 43.69
N THR A 33 3.44 -17.25 44.19
CA THR A 33 4.25 -18.27 43.49
C THR A 33 3.67 -18.70 42.13
N LYS A 34 2.34 -18.72 42.03
CA LYS A 34 1.61 -18.98 40.77
C LYS A 34 1.65 -17.80 39.78
N GLY A 35 2.01 -16.61 40.25
CA GLY A 35 2.01 -15.41 39.42
C GLY A 35 0.64 -15.03 38.87
N ILE A 36 0.64 -14.32 37.75
CA ILE A 36 -0.57 -13.95 37.01
C ILE A 36 -1.04 -15.18 36.21
N THR A 37 -2.14 -15.78 36.63
CA THR A 37 -2.82 -16.83 35.87
C THR A 37 -3.86 -16.20 34.97
N HIS A 38 -4.02 -16.75 33.78
CA HIS A 38 -4.87 -16.17 32.76
C HIS A 38 -5.55 -17.28 31.95
N GLU A 39 -6.88 -17.29 31.92
CA GLU A 39 -7.71 -18.20 31.11
C GLU A 39 -8.29 -17.42 29.92
N ASP A 40 -7.86 -17.79 28.70
CA ASP A 40 -8.45 -17.43 27.40
C ASP A 40 -8.99 -15.98 27.21
N ILE A 41 -8.16 -14.96 27.43
CA ILE A 41 -8.39 -13.57 26.99
C ILE A 41 -8.44 -13.59 25.47
N VAL A 42 -9.66 -13.40 24.99
CA VAL A 42 -9.94 -13.11 23.60
C VAL A 42 -10.19 -11.61 23.46
N MET A 43 -9.29 -10.93 22.75
CA MET A 43 -9.48 -9.53 22.36
C MET A 43 -9.91 -9.43 20.89
N SER A 44 -10.71 -8.40 20.57
CA SER A 44 -11.24 -8.17 19.22
C SER A 44 -10.17 -7.76 18.21
N SER A 45 -9.20 -6.95 18.64
CA SER A 45 -8.18 -6.29 17.79
C SER A 45 -6.75 -6.75 18.04
N PHE A 46 -6.48 -7.50 19.10
CA PHE A 46 -5.13 -7.92 19.51
C PHE A 46 -5.09 -9.40 19.90
N TYR A 47 -3.89 -9.97 19.82
CA TYR A 47 -3.50 -11.21 20.47
C TYR A 47 -2.60 -10.86 21.66
N LEU A 48 -2.84 -11.48 22.81
CA LEU A 48 -1.90 -11.46 23.92
C LEU A 48 -0.78 -12.47 23.60
N GLU A 49 0.44 -12.00 23.39
CA GLU A 49 1.60 -12.87 23.11
C GLU A 49 2.25 -13.35 24.41
N GLU A 50 2.42 -12.46 25.39
CA GLU A 50 3.20 -12.75 26.59
C GLU A 50 2.81 -11.83 27.76
N ILE A 51 2.83 -12.38 28.99
CA ILE A 51 2.80 -11.61 30.24
C ILE A 51 4.13 -11.84 30.96
N ARG A 52 4.86 -10.76 31.24
CA ARG A 52 6.11 -10.78 32.00
C ARG A 52 5.91 -10.12 33.35
N MET A 53 6.09 -10.87 34.42
CA MET A 53 6.14 -10.32 35.77
C MET A 53 7.53 -9.73 36.01
N LEU A 54 7.61 -8.47 36.42
CA LEU A 54 8.87 -7.85 36.81
C LEU A 54 9.06 -8.04 38.32
N PRO A 55 10.31 -8.06 38.82
CA PRO A 55 10.56 -8.16 40.25
C PRO A 55 9.87 -7.01 41.02
N PRO A 56 9.48 -7.23 42.29
CA PRO A 56 9.02 -6.14 43.16
C PRO A 56 10.08 -5.05 43.26
N VAL A 57 9.64 -3.80 43.24
CA VAL A 57 10.52 -2.64 43.33
C VAL A 57 10.01 -1.72 44.44
N THR A 58 10.94 -1.16 45.21
CA THR A 58 10.64 -0.08 46.15
C THR A 58 10.95 1.25 45.46
N ILE A 59 9.97 2.15 45.46
CA ILE A 59 10.12 3.50 44.93
C ILE A 59 10.12 4.50 46.08
N HIS A 60 11.01 5.48 46.01
CA HIS A 60 11.06 6.58 46.97
C HIS A 60 10.26 7.75 46.42
N ILE A 61 9.23 8.17 47.15
CA ILE A 61 8.39 9.31 46.80
C ILE A 61 8.38 10.28 47.97
N LEU A 62 8.89 11.49 47.74
CA LEU A 62 9.04 12.53 48.75
C LEU A 62 9.92 12.04 49.92
N ILE A 63 9.31 11.73 51.06
CA ILE A 63 9.98 11.37 52.32
C ILE A 63 9.85 9.86 52.58
N ASP A 64 8.96 9.17 51.88
CA ASP A 64 8.58 7.80 52.20
C ASP A 64 8.82 6.85 51.02
N SER A 65 8.82 5.55 51.32
CA SER A 65 9.10 4.48 50.37
C SER A 65 7.86 3.61 50.19
N TYR A 66 7.49 3.35 48.94
CA TYR A 66 6.29 2.60 48.58
C TYR A 66 6.66 1.35 47.80
N ALA A 67 5.96 0.25 48.06
CA ALA A 67 6.11 -0.98 47.30
C ALA A 67 5.36 -0.86 45.96
N GLU A 68 6.03 -1.20 44.84
CA GLU A 68 5.49 -1.23 43.48
C GLU A 68 5.68 -2.64 42.88
N LEU A 69 4.59 -3.27 42.46
CA LEU A 69 4.59 -4.46 41.61
C LEU A 69 4.33 -4.07 40.17
N ASN A 70 5.14 -4.61 39.26
CA ASN A 70 5.05 -4.30 37.85
C ASN A 70 4.92 -5.56 37.02
N PHE A 71 4.09 -5.52 36.00
CA PHE A 71 4.10 -6.54 34.95
C PHE A 71 3.88 -5.91 33.58
N GLU A 72 4.38 -6.59 32.56
CA GLU A 72 4.29 -6.17 31.18
C GLU A 72 3.46 -7.16 30.39
N MET A 73 2.50 -6.66 29.63
CA MET A 73 1.73 -7.44 28.67
C MET A 73 2.17 -7.05 27.26
N ARG A 74 2.54 -8.04 26.45
CA ARG A 74 2.87 -7.87 25.05
C ARG A 74 1.70 -8.27 24.18
N PHE A 75 1.26 -7.32 23.36
CA PHE A 75 0.14 -7.48 22.45
C PHE A 75 0.62 -7.39 20.99
N LYS A 76 0.11 -8.29 20.15
CA LYS A 76 0.28 -8.25 18.69
C LYS A 76 -1.03 -7.91 18.02
N ARG A 77 -1.05 -6.93 17.11
CA ARG A 77 -2.26 -6.50 16.43
C ARG A 77 -2.77 -7.53 15.42
N LYS A 78 -4.09 -7.68 15.32
CA LYS A 78 -4.75 -8.49 14.29
C LYS A 78 -4.78 -7.72 12.96
N LEU A 79 -4.20 -8.29 11.91
CA LEU A 79 -4.11 -7.65 10.59
C LEU A 79 -5.35 -7.81 9.70
N ARG A 80 -6.25 -8.74 10.04
CA ARG A 80 -7.42 -9.11 9.20
C ARG A 80 -8.19 -7.89 8.66
N PHE A 81 -8.44 -6.90 9.52
CA PHE A 81 -9.21 -5.72 9.17
C PHE A 81 -8.40 -4.79 8.26
N SER A 82 -7.15 -4.52 8.61
CA SER A 82 -6.26 -3.70 7.79
C SER A 82 -6.05 -4.28 6.39
N ILE A 83 -5.94 -5.61 6.28
CA ILE A 83 -5.80 -6.29 4.98
C ILE A 83 -7.04 -6.04 4.11
N LEU A 84 -8.23 -6.35 4.63
CA LEU A 84 -9.48 -6.28 3.86
C LEU A 84 -9.90 -4.84 3.55
N ALA A 85 -9.70 -3.91 4.49
CA ALA A 85 -10.20 -2.54 4.36
C ALA A 85 -9.20 -1.60 3.66
N VAL A 86 -7.90 -1.88 3.71
CA VAL A 86 -6.86 -0.95 3.23
C VAL A 86 -5.97 -1.58 2.16
N TYR A 87 -5.31 -2.71 2.46
CA TYR A 87 -4.34 -3.30 1.53
C TYR A 87 -4.97 -3.88 0.27
N VAL A 88 -6.09 -4.60 0.38
CA VAL A 88 -6.76 -5.19 -0.79
C VAL A 88 -7.30 -4.10 -1.74
N PRO A 89 -8.05 -3.07 -1.29
CA PRO A 89 -8.52 -2.02 -2.18
C PRO A 89 -7.37 -1.23 -2.85
N SER A 90 -6.31 -0.93 -2.12
CA SER A 90 -5.15 -0.19 -2.67
C SER A 90 -4.40 -1.00 -3.73
N LEU A 91 -4.21 -2.31 -3.52
CA LEU A 91 -3.63 -3.18 -4.54
C LEU A 91 -4.51 -3.26 -5.79
N LEU A 92 -5.83 -3.37 -5.63
CA LEU A 92 -6.74 -3.39 -6.78
C LEU A 92 -6.65 -2.10 -7.60
N VAL A 93 -6.54 -0.94 -6.95
CA VAL A 93 -6.36 0.35 -7.63
C VAL A 93 -5.07 0.37 -8.47
N VAL A 94 -3.96 -0.14 -7.92
CA VAL A 94 -2.69 -0.23 -8.67
C VAL A 94 -2.79 -1.21 -9.83
N MET A 95 -3.45 -2.35 -9.65
CA MET A 95 -3.64 -3.33 -10.72
C MET A 95 -4.50 -2.75 -11.86
N VAL A 96 -5.60 -2.07 -11.52
CA VAL A 96 -6.47 -1.42 -12.50
C VAL A 96 -5.74 -0.30 -13.25
N SER A 97 -4.92 0.50 -12.55
CA SER A 97 -4.15 1.55 -13.22
C SER A 97 -3.14 0.97 -14.20
N TRP A 98 -2.44 -0.11 -13.84
CA TRP A 98 -1.54 -0.81 -14.77
C TRP A 98 -2.30 -1.33 -15.98
N LEU A 99 -3.42 -2.03 -15.80
CA LEU A 99 -4.23 -2.54 -16.91
C LEU A 99 -4.72 -1.41 -17.84
N SER A 100 -5.11 -0.26 -17.29
CA SER A 100 -5.51 0.89 -18.09
C SER A 100 -4.38 1.45 -18.95
N LEU A 101 -3.14 1.45 -18.45
CA LEU A 101 -1.96 1.87 -19.22
C LEU A 101 -1.66 0.89 -20.36
N TRP A 102 -1.75 -0.42 -20.12
CA TRP A 102 -1.56 -1.43 -21.17
C TRP A 102 -2.59 -1.30 -22.29
N LEU A 103 -3.85 -1.08 -21.94
CA LEU A 103 -4.92 -0.84 -22.93
C LEU A 103 -4.69 0.46 -23.70
N LEU A 104 -4.23 1.53 -23.04
CA LEU A 104 -3.93 2.79 -23.71
C LEU A 104 -2.81 2.60 -24.75
N VAL A 105 -1.72 1.92 -24.39
CA VAL A 105 -0.60 1.66 -25.32
C VAL A 105 -1.06 0.78 -26.49
N ALA A 106 -1.76 -0.32 -26.22
CA ALA A 106 -2.24 -1.21 -27.27
C ALA A 106 -3.16 -0.50 -28.28
N VAL A 107 -4.10 0.32 -27.79
CA VAL A 107 -5.01 1.10 -28.65
C VAL A 107 -4.27 2.21 -29.38
N MET A 108 -3.32 2.89 -28.74
CA MET A 108 -2.51 3.93 -29.40
C MET A 108 -1.64 3.34 -30.52
N ASP A 109 -1.01 2.18 -30.30
CA ASP A 109 -0.18 1.52 -31.32
C ASP A 109 -1.03 1.01 -32.49
N GLU A 110 -2.16 0.34 -32.25
CA GLU A 110 -3.06 -0.12 -33.33
C GLU A 110 -3.66 1.05 -34.12
N LEU A 111 -4.16 2.08 -33.43
CA LEU A 111 -4.81 3.21 -34.10
C LEU A 111 -3.80 4.06 -34.88
N LEU A 112 -2.60 4.30 -34.33
CA LEU A 112 -1.58 5.09 -35.02
C LEU A 112 -1.06 4.37 -36.26
N VAL A 113 -0.79 3.06 -36.16
CA VAL A 113 -0.34 2.26 -37.31
C VAL A 113 -1.43 2.16 -38.37
N ALA A 114 -2.68 1.87 -37.96
CA ALA A 114 -3.79 1.79 -38.89
C ALA A 114 -4.05 3.12 -39.62
N VAL A 115 -4.08 4.24 -38.89
CA VAL A 115 -4.28 5.58 -39.49
C VAL A 115 -3.09 5.98 -40.37
N MET A 116 -1.86 5.64 -39.97
CA MET A 116 -0.66 5.94 -40.77
C MET A 116 -0.62 5.14 -42.07
N ASP A 117 -0.95 3.84 -42.03
CA ASP A 117 -1.04 3.00 -43.23
C ASP A 117 -2.18 3.46 -44.16
N GLU A 118 -3.36 3.75 -43.61
CA GLU A 118 -4.52 4.18 -44.40
C GLU A 118 -4.29 5.56 -45.05
N LEU A 119 -3.66 6.50 -44.32
CA LEU A 119 -3.26 7.80 -44.85
C LEU A 119 -2.15 7.69 -45.90
N LEU A 120 -1.14 6.84 -45.68
CA LEU A 120 -0.06 6.62 -46.66
C LEU A 120 -0.62 6.05 -47.96
N VAL A 121 -1.50 5.05 -47.88
CA VAL A 121 -2.14 4.44 -49.06
C VAL A 121 -3.01 5.46 -49.77
N ALA A 122 -3.85 6.21 -49.05
CA ALA A 122 -4.70 7.24 -49.65
C ALA A 122 -3.91 8.34 -50.36
N VAL A 123 -2.86 8.87 -49.72
CA VAL A 123 -1.98 9.90 -50.30
C VAL A 123 -1.20 9.35 -51.49
N MET A 124 -0.72 8.10 -51.41
CA MET A 124 0.00 7.46 -52.50
C MET A 124 -0.90 7.24 -53.71
N ASP A 125 -2.13 6.77 -53.53
CA ASP A 125 -3.10 6.58 -54.61
C ASP A 125 -3.50 7.92 -55.24
N GLU A 126 -3.79 8.95 -54.44
CA GLU A 126 -4.15 10.29 -54.94
C GLU A 126 -3.00 10.94 -55.72
N LEU A 127 -1.76 10.82 -55.23
CA LEU A 127 -0.58 11.33 -55.93
C LEU A 127 -0.29 10.57 -57.22
N VAL A 128 -0.40 9.24 -57.22
CA VAL A 128 -0.15 8.41 -58.41
C VAL A 128 -1.18 8.74 -59.51
N VAL A 129 -2.46 8.84 -59.16
CA VAL A 129 -3.51 9.20 -60.12
C VAL A 129 -3.29 10.62 -60.66
N ALA A 130 -3.04 11.60 -59.79
CA ALA A 130 -2.81 12.98 -60.21
C ALA A 130 -1.59 13.13 -61.13
N VAL A 131 -0.46 12.51 -60.78
CA VAL A 131 0.77 12.55 -61.60
C VAL A 131 0.57 11.80 -62.91
N MET A 132 -0.11 10.66 -62.89
CA MET A 132 -0.38 9.89 -64.10
C MET A 132 -1.28 10.66 -65.08
N ASP A 133 -2.33 11.33 -64.58
CA ASP A 133 -3.22 12.14 -65.41
C ASP A 133 -2.51 13.38 -65.97
N GLU A 134 -1.73 14.10 -65.15
CA GLU A 134 -0.95 15.26 -65.63
C GLU A 134 0.07 14.84 -66.70
N LEU A 135 0.78 13.72 -66.49
CA LEU A 135 1.76 13.21 -67.45
C LEU A 135 1.09 12.74 -68.74
N LEU A 136 -0.07 12.06 -68.65
CA LEU A 136 -0.82 11.59 -69.81
C LEU A 136 -1.27 12.77 -70.68
N VAL A 137 -1.83 13.82 -70.04
CA VAL A 137 -2.28 15.02 -70.75
C VAL A 137 -1.09 15.75 -71.38
N ALA A 138 -0.01 15.96 -70.63
CA ALA A 138 1.19 16.65 -71.13
C ALA A 138 1.83 15.91 -72.32
N VAL A 139 1.99 14.60 -72.23
CA VAL A 139 2.56 13.77 -73.30
C VAL A 139 1.62 13.74 -74.52
N MET A 140 0.31 13.65 -74.30
CA MET A 140 -0.66 13.66 -75.39
C MET A 140 -0.68 15.00 -76.13
N ASP A 141 -0.59 16.13 -75.41
CA ASP A 141 -0.50 17.46 -76.00
C ASP A 141 0.81 17.65 -76.78
N GLU A 142 1.96 17.26 -76.23
CA GLU A 142 3.24 17.32 -76.95
C GLU A 142 3.24 16.47 -78.23
N LEU A 143 2.65 15.27 -78.17
CA LEU A 143 2.58 14.35 -79.30
C LEU A 143 1.59 14.84 -80.37
N LEU A 144 0.49 15.48 -79.97
CA LEU A 144 -0.46 16.11 -80.89
C LEU A 144 0.19 17.28 -81.64
N VAL A 145 0.95 18.13 -80.94
CA VAL A 145 1.72 19.23 -81.57
C VAL A 145 2.76 18.66 -82.53
N ALA A 146 3.52 17.62 -82.13
CA ALA A 146 4.56 17.01 -82.95
C ALA A 146 4.05 16.26 -84.21
N VAL A 147 2.80 15.79 -84.22
CA VAL A 147 2.18 15.11 -85.38
C VAL A 147 1.46 16.11 -86.31
N MET A 148 1.09 17.28 -85.80
CA MET A 148 0.39 18.32 -86.58
C MET A 148 1.33 19.30 -87.32
N ASP A 149 2.62 19.31 -87.01
CA ASP A 149 3.71 19.97 -87.76
C ASP A 149 4.37 19.02 -88.79
#